data_AF-A0A8H5RWI6-F1
#
_entry.id   AF-A0A8H5RWI6-F1
#
_cell.length_a   1.000
_cell.length_b   1.000
_cell.length_c   1.000
_cell.angle_alpha   90.00
_cell.angle_beta   90.00
_cell.angle_gamma   90.00
#
_symmetry.space_group_name_H-M   'P 1'
#
loop_
_entity.id
_entity.type
_entity.pdbx_description
1 polymer ?
#
loop_
_entity_poly.entity_id
_entity_poly.type
_entity_poly.pdbx_seq_one_letter_code
_entity_poly.pdbx_strand_id
1 'polypeptide(L)'
;MDNSLSPSEPRILHLDDYRSQAIDNKQPPESLSLKQPSSGGVADVSTSTSSSSPSSLTSGRPRRRPIPRKGHTKSRRGCFNCKRRRVKCQETTPCCDNCNRLGLRCEYPQTSDKALVTLFSPQPTQPISQAQFSMIDLRFFHHFLLHAYPGLPIQGEEVWKEVAKYSHGFDYLAHAMLAVGASHLGLCNGTDYNSDAISHRLRAIKSLNSALSAPCQTKEEGDARYATLMALTWQSSYMADGMQEFLSMLRGCTIVFKSSIFQFEDSVFRMFSTEGHVQCVHDLNNGFDIGLSDHEAVDAGIASIKAIAPLGQSTLEISLVASLQSILEMSRSTCVGAFGAICRAYQLFGAASASDYLTISDPENHVAQIIMAHFFAIEYVLASIALAPVSPSFPFRKTIITAWLQRVKQQVPASYETYTRWPLEFTSKAKTNWG
;
A
#
# COMPACT_ATOMS: atom_id res chain seq x y z
N MET A 1 44.70 30.61 -14.01
CA MET A 1 44.74 29.27 -13.39
C MET A 1 43.30 28.93 -13.06
N ASP A 2 42.63 28.34 -14.05
CA ASP A 2 41.21 27.97 -13.99
C ASP A 2 41.02 26.77 -13.08
N ASN A 3 39.99 26.83 -12.24
CA ASN A 3 39.60 25.77 -11.34
C ASN A 3 38.13 25.42 -11.65
N SER A 4 37.92 24.52 -12.61
CA SER A 4 36.61 23.98 -12.96
C SER A 4 36.41 22.62 -12.28
N LEU A 5 35.67 22.63 -11.16
CA LEU A 5 35.13 21.43 -10.55
C LEU A 5 33.88 21.00 -11.34
N SER A 6 33.99 19.91 -12.08
CA SER A 6 32.84 19.21 -12.68
C SER A 6 32.03 18.48 -11.59
N PRO A 7 30.69 18.53 -11.58
CA PRO A 7 29.90 17.70 -10.69
C PRO A 7 29.92 16.25 -11.16
N SER A 8 30.29 15.33 -10.26
CA SER A 8 30.23 13.89 -10.47
C SER A 8 28.77 13.41 -10.56
N GLU A 9 28.39 12.78 -11.68
CA GLU A 9 27.11 12.09 -11.85
C GLU A 9 26.90 10.98 -10.80
N PRO A 10 25.66 10.75 -10.33
CA PRO A 10 25.36 9.66 -9.41
C PRO A 10 25.50 8.29 -10.12
N ARG A 11 26.36 7.43 -9.56
CA ARG A 11 26.51 6.02 -9.97
C ARG A 11 25.19 5.25 -9.67
N ILE A 12 24.48 4.86 -10.71
CA ILE A 12 23.37 3.89 -10.63
C ILE A 12 23.99 2.49 -10.50
N LEU A 13 23.71 1.79 -9.41
CA LEU A 13 24.18 0.41 -9.19
C LEU A 13 23.48 -0.56 -10.15
N HIS A 14 24.25 -1.47 -10.75
CA HIS A 14 23.78 -2.52 -11.65
C HIS A 14 23.26 -3.76 -10.88
N LEU A 15 22.37 -4.50 -11.52
CA LEU A 15 21.49 -5.57 -11.03
C LEU A 15 22.16 -6.76 -10.29
N ASP A 16 23.49 -6.87 -10.26
CA ASP A 16 24.17 -8.07 -9.77
C ASP A 16 24.23 -8.18 -8.24
N ASP A 17 24.00 -7.08 -7.50
CA ASP A 17 24.06 -7.06 -6.03
C ASP A 17 22.80 -7.62 -5.34
N TYR A 18 21.68 -7.79 -6.08
CA TYR A 18 20.41 -8.26 -5.52
C TYR A 18 20.22 -9.78 -5.54
N ARG A 19 21.12 -10.54 -6.19
CA ARG A 19 20.90 -11.97 -6.49
C ARG A 19 21.11 -12.91 -5.30
N SER A 20 21.68 -12.44 -4.19
CA SER A 20 22.22 -13.33 -3.14
C SER A 20 21.43 -13.40 -1.83
N GLN A 21 20.32 -12.67 -1.66
CA GLN A 21 19.61 -12.64 -0.37
C GLN A 21 18.14 -13.10 -0.40
N ALA A 22 17.54 -13.33 -1.58
CA ALA A 22 16.11 -13.65 -1.68
C ALA A 22 15.77 -15.14 -1.89
N ILE A 23 16.76 -16.04 -1.99
CA ILE A 23 16.51 -17.44 -2.41
C ILE A 23 16.51 -18.45 -1.24
N ASP A 24 16.95 -18.08 -0.03
CA ASP A 24 17.21 -19.07 1.05
C ASP A 24 16.29 -19.00 2.28
N ASN A 25 14.99 -18.72 2.09
CA ASN A 25 14.01 -18.94 3.16
C ASN A 25 12.71 -19.58 2.64
N LYS A 26 12.77 -20.89 2.38
CA LYS A 26 11.58 -21.75 2.31
C LYS A 26 11.32 -22.36 3.68
N GLN A 27 10.27 -21.87 4.37
CA GLN A 27 9.48 -22.68 5.28
C GLN A 27 8.02 -22.16 5.28
N PRO A 28 7.01 -23.02 5.05
CA PRO A 28 5.62 -22.59 4.98
C PRO A 28 5.04 -22.40 6.40
N PRO A 29 4.19 -21.38 6.66
CA PRO A 29 3.43 -21.33 7.90
C PRO A 29 2.20 -22.26 7.81
N GLU A 30 2.03 -23.06 8.86
CA GLU A 30 0.91 -23.98 9.09
C GLU A 30 -0.45 -23.27 9.10
N SER A 31 -1.46 -23.96 8.55
CA SER A 31 -2.84 -23.51 8.51
C SER A 31 -3.53 -23.63 9.88
N LEU A 32 -3.83 -22.48 10.50
CA LEU A 32 -4.69 -22.43 11.68
C LEU A 32 -6.16 -22.49 11.27
N SER A 33 -6.74 -23.70 11.35
CA SER A 33 -8.17 -23.96 11.25
C SER A 33 -8.91 -23.43 12.48
N LEU A 34 -9.72 -22.37 12.33
CA LEU A 34 -10.71 -21.98 13.33
C LEU A 34 -12.01 -22.78 13.14
N LYS A 35 -12.28 -23.66 14.10
CA LYS A 35 -13.58 -24.33 14.29
C LYS A 35 -14.64 -23.31 14.72
N GLN A 36 -15.73 -23.22 13.96
CA GLN A 36 -16.99 -22.60 14.43
C GLN A 36 -17.87 -23.66 15.12
N PRO A 37 -18.52 -23.34 16.26
CA PRO A 37 -19.58 -24.17 16.83
C PRO A 37 -20.99 -23.68 16.43
N SER A 38 -21.75 -24.64 15.88
CA SER A 38 -23.20 -24.89 16.01
C SER A 38 -24.15 -23.73 16.35
N SER A 39 -25.01 -23.42 15.37
CA SER A 39 -26.32 -22.78 15.54
C SER A 39 -27.35 -23.78 16.08
N GLY A 40 -28.02 -23.41 17.17
CA GLY A 40 -29.22 -24.07 17.68
C GLY A 40 -30.17 -23.01 18.22
N GLY A 41 -31.37 -22.92 17.64
CA GLY A 41 -32.41 -21.99 18.05
C GLY A 41 -33.75 -22.39 17.43
N VAL A 42 -34.59 -22.99 18.26
CA VAL A 42 -35.94 -23.48 17.98
C VAL A 42 -36.97 -22.35 18.19
N ALA A 43 -38.11 -22.52 17.52
CA ALA A 43 -39.25 -21.64 17.31
C ALA A 43 -39.95 -21.02 18.55
N ASP A 44 -40.60 -19.88 18.23
CA ASP A 44 -41.89 -19.31 18.66
C ASP A 44 -42.58 -19.76 19.96
N VAL A 45 -43.09 -18.77 20.69
CA VAL A 45 -44.52 -18.64 21.07
C VAL A 45 -44.79 -17.22 21.58
N SER A 46 -45.91 -16.68 21.11
CA SER A 46 -46.51 -15.37 21.39
C SER A 46 -47.04 -15.24 22.82
N THR A 47 -47.23 -14.00 23.31
CA THR A 47 -48.50 -13.41 23.82
C THR A 47 -48.23 -12.14 24.64
N SER A 48 -49.18 -11.21 24.56
CA SER A 48 -49.17 -9.79 24.92
C SER A 48 -49.48 -9.43 26.40
N THR A 49 -49.29 -8.14 26.69
CA THR A 49 -50.08 -7.22 27.54
C THR A 49 -49.76 -7.00 29.04
N SER A 50 -49.35 -5.74 29.31
CA SER A 50 -49.83 -4.76 30.33
C SER A 50 -49.58 -4.93 31.85
N SER A 51 -48.75 -3.99 32.35
CA SER A 51 -48.93 -3.01 33.45
C SER A 51 -49.15 -3.39 34.93
N SER A 52 -48.50 -2.55 35.76
CA SER A 52 -48.85 -2.05 37.12
C SER A 52 -48.49 -2.84 38.40
N SER A 53 -47.62 -2.23 39.22
CA SER A 53 -47.38 -2.41 40.66
C SER A 53 -48.53 -1.81 41.52
N PRO A 54 -48.47 -1.69 42.88
CA PRO A 54 -47.63 -2.33 43.93
C PRO A 54 -48.39 -2.75 45.24
N SER A 55 -47.63 -3.25 46.23
CA SER A 55 -47.78 -3.10 47.71
C SER A 55 -48.55 -4.14 48.54
N SER A 56 -47.89 -4.73 49.56
CA SER A 56 -48.18 -4.52 51.01
C SER A 56 -47.42 -5.52 51.93
N LEU A 57 -47.39 -5.20 53.22
CA LEU A 57 -46.43 -5.60 54.29
C LEU A 57 -46.84 -6.85 55.11
N THR A 58 -45.89 -7.55 55.74
CA THR A 58 -45.66 -7.63 57.23
C THR A 58 -44.95 -8.90 57.77
N SER A 59 -43.88 -8.65 58.56
CA SER A 59 -43.43 -9.28 59.85
C SER A 59 -42.88 -10.73 59.99
N GLY A 60 -41.73 -10.89 60.71
CA GLY A 60 -41.43 -12.11 61.51
C GLY A 60 -39.99 -12.55 61.87
N ARG A 61 -39.40 -11.97 62.95
CA ARG A 61 -38.44 -12.52 63.97
C ARG A 61 -36.89 -12.68 63.74
N PRO A 62 -36.06 -12.56 64.81
CA PRO A 62 -34.63 -12.25 64.75
C PRO A 62 -33.70 -13.47 64.97
N ARG A 63 -32.51 -13.49 64.34
CA ARG A 63 -31.43 -14.46 64.65
C ARG A 63 -30.10 -13.78 64.96
N ARG A 64 -29.44 -14.32 65.98
CA ARG A 64 -28.25 -13.84 66.70
C ARG A 64 -27.05 -13.62 65.78
N ARG A 65 -26.26 -12.58 66.05
CA ARG A 65 -25.02 -12.25 65.34
C ARG A 65 -23.92 -13.27 65.69
N PRO A 66 -23.24 -13.90 64.71
CA PRO A 66 -22.02 -14.67 64.98
C PRO A 66 -20.88 -13.71 65.37
N ILE A 67 -20.19 -14.04 66.46
CA ILE A 67 -18.97 -13.37 66.90
C ILE A 67 -17.93 -13.47 65.77
N PRO A 68 -17.40 -12.36 65.23
CA PRO A 68 -16.37 -12.42 64.20
C PRO A 68 -15.11 -13.04 64.81
N ARG A 69 -14.65 -14.18 64.27
CA ARG A 69 -13.29 -14.65 64.55
C ARG A 69 -12.33 -13.54 64.17
N LYS A 70 -11.47 -13.16 65.11
CA LYS A 70 -10.41 -12.16 64.94
C LYS A 70 -9.64 -12.48 63.65
N GLY A 71 -9.86 -11.66 62.62
CA GLY A 71 -9.26 -11.87 61.32
C GLY A 71 -7.73 -11.77 61.45
N HIS A 72 -7.02 -12.87 61.18
CA HIS A 72 -5.57 -12.80 61.09
C HIS A 72 -5.16 -12.01 59.85
N THR A 73 -4.14 -11.18 60.00
CA THR A 73 -3.56 -10.35 58.94
C THR A 73 -3.16 -11.23 57.76
N LYS A 74 -3.83 -11.04 56.62
CA LYS A 74 -3.53 -11.79 55.39
C LYS A 74 -2.10 -11.46 54.95
N SER A 75 -1.25 -12.48 54.82
CA SER A 75 0.06 -12.34 54.20
C SER A 75 -0.13 -11.89 52.75
N ARG A 76 0.31 -10.66 52.44
CA ARG A 76 0.13 -10.03 51.13
C ARG A 76 1.06 -10.66 50.08
N ARG A 77 2.23 -11.15 50.50
CA ARG A 77 3.27 -11.71 49.62
C ARG A 77 3.36 -13.23 49.67
N GLY A 78 2.40 -13.91 50.29
CA GLY A 78 2.39 -15.38 50.37
C GLY A 78 2.38 -16.08 49.00
N CYS A 79 2.96 -17.28 48.95
CA CYS A 79 3.02 -18.12 47.75
C CYS A 79 1.61 -18.52 47.27
N PHE A 80 1.50 -18.93 46.00
CA PHE A 80 0.22 -19.30 45.38
C PHE A 80 -0.51 -20.41 46.15
N ASN A 81 0.21 -21.42 46.62
CA ASN A 81 -0.38 -22.56 47.33
C ASN A 81 -0.95 -22.18 48.71
N CYS A 82 -0.23 -21.37 49.49
CA CYS A 82 -0.75 -20.89 50.78
C CYS A 82 -1.92 -19.93 50.60
N LYS A 83 -1.89 -19.06 49.57
CA LYS A 83 -3.00 -18.18 49.21
C LYS A 83 -4.25 -18.98 48.79
N ARG A 84 -4.10 -19.96 47.90
CA ARG A 84 -5.20 -20.83 47.44
C ARG A 84 -5.85 -21.58 48.60
N ARG A 85 -5.04 -22.07 49.54
CA ARG A 85 -5.48 -22.82 50.72
C ARG A 85 -5.97 -21.93 51.87
N ARG A 86 -5.89 -20.60 51.72
CA ARG A 86 -6.31 -19.60 52.71
C ARG A 86 -5.65 -19.80 54.09
N VAL A 87 -4.37 -20.22 54.08
CA VAL A 87 -3.53 -20.35 55.29
C VAL A 87 -2.40 -19.32 55.27
N LYS A 88 -1.84 -18.97 56.44
CA LYS A 88 -0.72 -18.03 56.53
C LYS A 88 0.53 -18.63 55.88
N CYS A 89 1.13 -17.90 54.94
CA CYS A 89 2.43 -18.22 54.36
C CYS A 89 3.55 -17.65 55.26
N GLN A 90 4.61 -18.41 55.47
CA GLN A 90 5.80 -17.96 56.21
C GLN A 90 6.71 -17.04 55.36
N GLU A 91 6.48 -16.97 54.05
CA GLU A 91 7.24 -16.14 53.10
C GLU A 91 8.74 -16.46 53.04
N THR A 92 9.16 -17.62 53.56
CA THR A 92 10.54 -18.11 53.44
C THR A 92 10.83 -18.54 52.00
N THR A 93 11.99 -18.11 51.49
CA THR A 93 12.52 -18.44 50.16
C THR A 93 13.71 -19.40 50.33
N PRO A 94 13.88 -20.42 49.45
CA PRO A 94 13.19 -20.64 48.17
C PRO A 94 11.81 -21.33 48.29
N CYS A 95 11.45 -21.91 49.44
CA CYS A 95 10.17 -22.59 49.66
C CYS A 95 9.64 -22.32 51.07
N CYS A 96 8.34 -22.07 51.23
CA CYS A 96 7.75 -21.94 52.56
C CYS A 96 7.57 -23.29 53.28
N ASP A 97 7.67 -23.29 54.60
CA ASP A 97 7.61 -24.51 55.43
C ASP A 97 6.29 -25.26 55.26
N ASN A 98 5.18 -24.54 55.05
CA ASN A 98 3.88 -25.15 54.83
C ASN A 98 3.81 -25.92 53.50
N CYS A 99 4.46 -25.42 52.45
CA CYS A 99 4.55 -26.13 51.17
C CYS A 99 5.58 -27.26 51.25
N ASN A 100 6.71 -27.05 51.93
CA ASN A 100 7.76 -28.05 52.10
C ASN A 100 7.26 -29.29 52.85
N ARG A 101 6.58 -29.09 53.99
CA ARG A 101 6.01 -30.19 54.81
C ARG A 101 4.95 -31.01 54.06
N LEU A 102 4.30 -30.41 53.07
CA LEU A 102 3.23 -31.06 52.31
C LEU A 102 3.69 -31.51 50.92
N GLY A 103 4.99 -31.40 50.62
CA GLY A 103 5.56 -31.79 49.33
C GLY A 103 5.02 -30.97 48.14
N LEU A 104 4.52 -29.76 48.37
CA LEU A 104 3.94 -28.90 47.33
C LEU A 104 5.01 -27.99 46.72
N ARG A 105 5.00 -27.85 45.39
CA ARG A 105 5.86 -26.88 44.68
C ARG A 105 5.53 -25.45 45.11
N CYS A 106 6.45 -24.78 45.80
CA CYS A 106 6.22 -23.45 46.34
C CYS A 106 6.64 -22.37 45.33
N GLU A 107 5.66 -21.61 44.84
CA GLU A 107 5.90 -20.55 43.86
C GLU A 107 5.29 -19.23 44.34
N TYR A 108 6.10 -18.18 44.30
CA TYR A 108 5.72 -16.84 44.73
C TYR A 108 5.34 -15.97 43.52
N PRO A 109 4.36 -15.05 43.65
CA PRO A 109 4.05 -14.13 42.56
C PRO A 109 5.27 -13.25 42.26
N GLN A 110 5.76 -13.29 41.02
CA GLN A 110 6.83 -12.42 40.53
C GLN A 110 6.34 -10.96 40.57
N THR A 111 6.96 -10.10 41.36
CA THR A 111 6.71 -8.65 41.31
C THR A 111 7.49 -8.06 40.15
N SER A 112 6.91 -8.11 38.95
CA SER A 112 7.33 -7.26 37.83
C SER A 112 6.75 -5.86 38.07
N ASP A 113 7.48 -5.05 38.84
CA ASP A 113 7.24 -3.61 38.95
C ASP A 113 7.50 -2.96 37.60
N LYS A 114 6.41 -2.66 36.88
CA LYS A 114 6.17 -1.48 36.01
C LYS A 114 4.91 -1.69 35.16
N ALA A 115 3.78 -1.95 35.80
CA ALA A 115 2.47 -1.66 35.25
C ALA A 115 1.46 -1.74 36.39
N LEU A 116 0.47 -0.83 36.38
CA LEU A 116 -0.76 -0.89 37.18
C LEU A 116 -0.78 -0.22 38.57
N VAL A 117 -0.26 0.99 38.74
CA VAL A 117 -0.82 1.91 39.76
C VAL A 117 -0.69 3.39 39.34
N THR A 118 -1.57 3.86 38.45
CA THR A 118 -2.08 5.25 38.51
C THR A 118 -3.47 5.33 37.85
N LEU A 119 -4.44 4.59 38.38
CA LEU A 119 -5.86 4.91 38.15
C LEU A 119 -6.24 5.96 39.20
N PHE A 120 -6.71 7.12 38.73
CA PHE A 120 -7.16 8.29 39.50
C PHE A 120 -6.09 9.31 39.93
N SER A 121 -5.59 10.06 38.95
CA SER A 121 -5.23 11.47 39.12
C SER A 121 -5.83 12.25 37.95
N PRO A 122 -6.47 13.42 38.14
CA PRO A 122 -6.96 14.22 37.02
C PRO A 122 -5.74 14.84 36.32
N GLN A 123 -5.21 14.16 35.31
CA GLN A 123 -4.24 14.74 34.40
C GLN A 123 -4.98 15.40 33.23
N PRO A 124 -4.49 16.55 32.75
CA PRO A 124 -5.10 17.27 31.64
C PRO A 124 -5.13 16.39 30.40
N THR A 125 -6.25 16.45 29.68
CA THR A 125 -6.48 15.83 28.37
C THR A 125 -5.22 15.89 27.49
N GLN A 126 -4.50 14.78 27.41
CA GLN A 126 -3.48 14.57 26.38
C GLN A 126 -4.22 14.26 25.07
N PRO A 127 -3.89 14.93 23.96
CA PRO A 127 -4.53 14.69 22.68
C PRO A 127 -4.20 13.30 22.15
N ILE A 128 -5.18 12.73 21.45
CA ILE A 128 -5.18 11.42 20.83
C ILE A 128 -4.02 11.30 19.82
N SER A 129 -3.18 10.28 19.99
CA SER A 129 -2.21 9.72 19.02
C SER A 129 -1.42 10.71 18.15
N GLN A 130 -0.36 11.32 18.69
CA GLN A 130 0.70 11.87 17.85
C GLN A 130 1.49 10.72 17.21
N ALA A 131 1.42 10.57 15.89
CA ALA A 131 2.32 9.71 15.15
C ALA A 131 3.77 10.04 15.56
N GLN A 132 4.48 9.07 16.15
CA GLN A 132 5.89 9.24 16.48
C GLN A 132 6.70 9.24 15.18
N PHE A 133 6.93 10.42 14.63
CA PHE A 133 7.92 10.63 13.58
C PHE A 133 9.31 10.74 14.20
N SER A 134 10.30 10.18 13.52
CA SER A 134 11.70 10.13 13.92
C SER A 134 12.57 10.98 12.99
N MET A 135 13.86 11.13 13.30
CA MET A 135 14.79 11.87 12.45
C MET A 135 14.94 11.28 11.05
N ILE A 136 14.75 9.96 10.89
CA ILE A 136 14.80 9.33 9.56
C ILE A 136 13.60 9.76 8.70
N ASP A 137 12.44 10.01 9.32
CA ASP A 137 11.25 10.48 8.62
C ASP A 137 11.45 11.89 8.08
N LEU A 138 12.12 12.77 8.83
CA LEU A 138 12.51 14.09 8.33
C LEU A 138 13.42 13.99 7.10
N ARG A 139 14.34 13.00 7.08
CA ARG A 139 15.19 12.74 5.92
C ARG A 139 14.38 12.24 4.71
N PHE A 140 13.44 11.32 4.92
CA PHE A 140 12.57 10.83 3.84
C PHE A 140 11.68 11.95 3.30
N PHE A 141 11.12 12.78 4.16
CA PHE A 141 10.29 13.92 3.77
C PHE A 141 11.10 14.96 2.99
N HIS A 142 12.30 15.30 3.46
CA HIS A 142 13.22 16.19 2.73
C HIS A 142 13.57 15.63 1.35
N HIS A 143 13.88 14.33 1.26
CA HIS A 143 14.17 13.67 -0.02
C HIS A 143 12.95 13.68 -0.96
N PHE A 144 11.74 13.49 -0.42
CA PHE A 144 10.51 13.61 -1.19
C PHE A 144 10.37 14.99 -1.83
N LEU A 145 10.49 16.06 -1.04
CA LEU A 145 10.29 17.43 -1.52
C LEU A 145 11.28 17.85 -2.62
N LEU A 146 12.52 17.34 -2.57
CA LEU A 146 13.57 17.79 -3.48
C LEU A 146 13.81 16.84 -4.67
N HIS A 147 13.54 15.54 -4.51
CA HIS A 147 14.04 14.54 -5.45
C HIS A 147 13.06 13.44 -5.81
N ALA A 148 12.06 13.13 -4.97
CA ALA A 148 11.23 11.94 -5.14
C ALA A 148 9.73 12.22 -5.39
N TYR A 149 9.32 13.49 -5.46
CA TYR A 149 7.92 13.80 -5.78
C TYR A 149 7.54 13.22 -7.16
N PRO A 150 6.30 12.75 -7.35
CA PRO A 150 5.87 12.19 -8.63
C PRO A 150 6.03 13.16 -9.80
N GLY A 151 6.80 12.75 -10.82
CA GLY A 151 7.09 13.56 -12.00
C GLY A 151 5.95 13.63 -13.03
N LEU A 152 4.86 12.89 -12.82
CA LEU A 152 3.67 12.89 -13.67
C LEU A 152 2.40 13.23 -12.89
N PRO A 153 1.44 13.96 -13.49
CA PRO A 153 1.56 14.73 -14.73
C PRO A 153 2.72 15.73 -14.72
N ILE A 154 3.25 16.02 -15.92
CA ILE A 154 4.40 16.91 -16.13
C ILE A 154 4.08 18.30 -15.56
N GLN A 155 5.10 19.03 -15.11
CA GLN A 155 4.97 20.36 -14.48
C GLN A 155 4.16 20.37 -13.17
N GLY A 156 4.07 19.23 -12.49
CA GLY A 156 3.39 19.11 -11.19
C GLY A 156 4.15 19.65 -9.97
N GLU A 157 5.32 20.29 -10.14
CA GLU A 157 6.19 20.69 -9.02
C GLU A 157 5.47 21.63 -8.03
N GLU A 158 4.82 22.68 -8.53
CA GLU A 158 4.08 23.63 -7.67
C GLU A 158 2.89 22.98 -6.97
N VAL A 159 2.25 22.00 -7.62
CA VAL A 159 1.16 21.21 -7.02
C VAL A 159 1.68 20.38 -5.85
N TRP A 160 2.82 19.70 -6.02
CA TRP A 160 3.42 18.91 -4.93
C TRP A 160 3.94 19.78 -3.79
N LYS A 161 4.50 20.96 -4.08
CA LYS A 161 4.86 21.95 -3.05
C LYS A 161 3.63 22.44 -2.28
N GLU A 162 2.53 22.71 -2.96
CA GLU A 162 1.29 23.13 -2.31
C GLU A 162 0.72 22.04 -1.41
N VAL A 163 0.61 20.81 -1.91
CA VAL A 163 0.02 19.71 -1.13
C VAL A 163 0.93 19.28 0.03
N ALA A 164 2.26 19.43 -0.11
CA ALA A 164 3.18 19.21 1.00
C ALA A 164 2.87 20.11 2.21
N LYS A 165 2.33 21.31 2.01
CA LYS A 165 1.90 22.20 3.11
C LYS A 165 0.79 21.56 3.95
N TYR A 166 -0.08 20.76 3.34
CA TYR A 166 -1.20 20.12 4.02
C TYR A 166 -0.78 18.84 4.76
N SER A 167 0.41 18.29 4.50
CA SER A 167 0.84 16.98 5.02
C SER A 167 0.77 16.88 6.55
N HIS A 168 1.04 17.97 7.27
CA HIS A 168 0.97 17.99 8.74
C HIS A 168 -0.46 17.85 9.30
N GLY A 169 -1.49 18.09 8.47
CA GLY A 169 -2.90 17.96 8.83
C GLY A 169 -3.52 16.63 8.43
N PHE A 170 -2.83 15.82 7.62
CA PHE A 170 -3.37 14.60 7.03
C PHE A 170 -2.35 13.44 7.12
N ASP A 171 -2.49 12.59 8.14
CA ASP A 171 -1.60 11.44 8.40
C ASP A 171 -1.38 10.54 7.17
N TYR A 172 -2.44 10.31 6.39
CA TYR A 172 -2.36 9.48 5.20
C TYR A 172 -1.44 10.09 4.13
N LEU A 173 -1.43 11.41 4.00
CA LEU A 173 -0.59 12.13 3.06
C LEU A 173 0.86 12.16 3.53
N ALA A 174 1.08 12.51 4.81
CA ALA A 174 2.42 12.48 5.40
C ALA A 174 3.08 11.11 5.23
N HIS A 175 2.37 10.03 5.57
CA HIS A 175 2.90 8.68 5.41
C HIS A 175 3.12 8.28 3.95
N ALA A 176 2.27 8.68 3.01
CA ALA A 176 2.52 8.41 1.59
C ALA A 176 3.77 9.11 1.06
N MET A 177 4.01 10.38 1.45
CA MET A 177 5.21 11.13 1.09
C MET A 177 6.48 10.47 1.67
N LEU A 178 6.44 10.03 2.92
CA LEU A 178 7.55 9.30 3.55
C LEU A 178 7.81 7.95 2.86
N ALA A 179 6.75 7.22 2.49
CA ALA A 179 6.86 5.94 1.81
C ALA A 179 7.56 6.08 0.45
N VAL A 180 7.18 7.11 -0.34
CA VAL A 180 7.85 7.48 -1.59
C VAL A 180 9.29 7.90 -1.34
N GLY A 181 9.52 8.80 -0.39
CA GLY A 181 10.85 9.31 -0.03
C GLY A 181 11.81 8.20 0.37
N ALA A 182 11.38 7.27 1.23
CA ALA A 182 12.16 6.10 1.64
C ALA A 182 12.48 5.16 0.46
N SER A 183 11.48 4.84 -0.36
CA SER A 183 11.65 3.96 -1.53
C SER A 183 12.64 4.54 -2.54
N HIS A 184 12.46 5.81 -2.91
CA HIS A 184 13.33 6.49 -3.85
C HIS A 184 14.74 6.66 -3.30
N LEU A 185 14.87 7.06 -2.02
CA LEU A 185 16.18 7.24 -1.39
C LEU A 185 16.97 5.92 -1.34
N GLY A 186 16.32 4.81 -1.00
CA GLY A 186 16.95 3.49 -0.98
C GLY A 186 17.43 3.05 -2.37
N LEU A 187 16.63 3.30 -3.41
CA LEU A 187 17.05 3.05 -4.79
C LEU A 187 18.21 3.95 -5.24
N CYS A 188 18.28 5.19 -4.77
CA CYS A 188 19.38 6.10 -5.13
C CYS A 188 20.73 5.73 -4.51
N ASN A 189 20.75 5.23 -3.27
CA ASN A 189 22.00 5.03 -2.52
C ASN A 189 22.30 3.57 -2.14
N GLY A 190 21.40 2.64 -2.45
CA GLY A 190 21.55 1.21 -2.15
C GLY A 190 21.27 0.82 -0.69
N THR A 191 20.89 1.77 0.18
CA THR A 191 20.51 1.46 1.56
C THR A 191 19.12 0.83 1.59
N ASP A 192 18.97 -0.26 2.34
CA ASP A 192 17.67 -0.91 2.51
C ASP A 192 16.78 -0.12 3.49
N TYR A 193 15.83 0.63 2.92
CA TYR A 193 14.73 1.27 3.66
C TYR A 193 13.38 0.60 3.36
N ASN A 194 13.37 -0.64 2.86
CA ASN A 194 12.14 -1.30 2.42
C ASN A 194 11.15 -1.48 3.58
N SER A 195 11.63 -1.83 4.77
CA SER A 195 10.78 -1.94 5.96
C SER A 195 10.10 -0.60 6.31
N ASP A 196 10.84 0.51 6.28
CA ASP A 196 10.29 1.84 6.55
C ASP A 196 9.27 2.25 5.48
N ALA A 197 9.63 2.07 4.20
CA ALA A 197 8.79 2.37 3.06
C ALA A 197 7.45 1.62 3.10
N ILE A 198 7.47 0.32 3.39
CA ILE A 198 6.27 -0.52 3.48
C ILE A 198 5.46 -0.17 4.75
N SER A 199 6.12 0.06 5.89
CA SER A 199 5.44 0.49 7.12
C SER A 199 4.65 1.78 6.91
N HIS A 200 5.24 2.79 6.27
CA HIS A 200 4.56 4.03 5.95
C HIS A 200 3.46 3.84 4.91
N ARG A 201 3.70 3.04 3.86
CA ARG A 201 2.68 2.71 2.86
C ARG A 201 1.42 2.12 3.51
N LEU A 202 1.57 1.15 4.41
CA LEU A 202 0.45 0.50 5.10
C LEU A 202 -0.32 1.48 6.00
N ARG A 203 0.39 2.37 6.72
CA ARG A 203 -0.25 3.41 7.53
C ARG A 203 -1.01 4.42 6.67
N ALA A 204 -0.43 4.82 5.53
CA ALA A 204 -1.08 5.70 4.57
C ALA A 204 -2.38 5.09 4.05
N ILE A 205 -2.35 3.85 3.56
CA ILE A 205 -3.53 3.13 3.06
C ILE A 205 -4.60 2.99 4.16
N LYS A 206 -4.20 2.59 5.38
CA LYS A 206 -5.13 2.42 6.50
C LYS A 206 -5.82 3.74 6.87
N SER A 207 -5.05 4.82 7.00
CA SER A 207 -5.58 6.14 7.35
C SER A 207 -6.43 6.72 6.22
N LEU A 208 -6.02 6.54 4.95
CA LEU A 208 -6.78 6.96 3.78
C LEU A 208 -8.12 6.21 3.69
N ASN A 209 -8.15 4.90 3.90
CA ASN A 209 -9.39 4.12 3.90
C ASN A 209 -10.36 4.60 4.99
N SER A 210 -9.84 4.97 6.16
CA SER A 210 -10.66 5.59 7.20
C SER A 210 -11.24 6.93 6.75
N ALA A 211 -10.44 7.79 6.09
CA ALA A 211 -10.92 9.06 5.56
C ALA A 211 -11.97 8.86 4.45
N LEU A 212 -11.73 7.94 3.50
CA LEU A 212 -12.63 7.64 2.40
C LEU A 212 -13.98 7.02 2.85
N SER A 213 -14.07 6.52 4.08
CA SER A 213 -15.34 6.04 4.65
C SER A 213 -16.33 7.18 4.95
N ALA A 214 -15.88 8.44 4.93
CA ALA A 214 -16.69 9.64 5.09
C ALA A 214 -16.62 10.54 3.84
N PRO A 215 -17.71 11.26 3.51
CA PRO A 215 -17.69 12.29 2.47
C PRO A 215 -16.59 13.32 2.73
N CYS A 216 -15.92 13.75 1.65
CA CYS A 216 -14.93 14.81 1.70
C CYS A 216 -15.59 16.11 2.16
N GLN A 217 -15.00 16.81 3.13
CA GLN A 217 -15.59 18.01 3.73
C GLN A 217 -14.98 19.30 3.19
N THR A 218 -13.68 19.29 2.89
CA THR A 218 -12.96 20.47 2.41
C THR A 218 -12.15 20.17 1.16
N LYS A 219 -11.79 21.24 0.46
CA LYS A 219 -10.94 21.20 -0.73
C LYS A 219 -9.55 20.64 -0.40
N GLU A 220 -8.93 21.06 0.71
CA GLU A 220 -7.62 20.58 1.16
C GLU A 220 -7.63 19.08 1.48
N GLU A 221 -8.72 18.59 2.08
CA GLU A 221 -8.90 17.17 2.33
C GLU A 221 -8.99 16.39 1.01
N GLY A 222 -9.74 16.91 0.03
CA GLY A 222 -9.88 16.32 -1.30
C GLY A 222 -8.54 16.23 -2.03
N ASP A 223 -7.78 17.33 -2.03
CA ASP A 223 -6.44 17.40 -2.59
C ASP A 223 -5.50 16.42 -1.89
N ALA A 224 -5.53 16.36 -0.55
CA ALA A 224 -4.69 15.43 0.21
C ALA A 224 -5.04 13.96 -0.08
N ARG A 225 -6.32 13.60 -0.17
CA ARG A 225 -6.77 12.23 -0.51
C ARG A 225 -6.25 11.83 -1.90
N TYR A 226 -6.39 12.72 -2.88
CA TYR A 226 -5.93 12.45 -4.24
C TYR A 226 -4.40 12.37 -4.36
N ALA A 227 -3.68 13.32 -3.76
CA ALA A 227 -2.22 13.32 -3.71
C ALA A 227 -1.66 12.06 -3.05
N THR A 228 -2.33 11.56 -2.02
CA THR A 228 -1.96 10.32 -1.35
C THR A 228 -2.03 9.12 -2.29
N LEU A 229 -3.11 9.00 -3.07
CA LEU A 229 -3.24 7.94 -4.07
C LEU A 229 -2.21 8.08 -5.19
N MET A 230 -1.94 9.29 -5.64
CA MET A 230 -0.88 9.55 -6.64
C MET A 230 0.50 9.14 -6.10
N ALA A 231 0.84 9.53 -4.87
CA ALA A 231 2.09 9.16 -4.22
C ALA A 231 2.21 7.65 -4.04
N LEU A 232 1.14 6.96 -3.62
CA LEU A 232 1.13 5.50 -3.49
C LEU A 232 1.22 4.79 -4.85
N THR A 233 0.60 5.34 -5.90
CA THR A 233 0.75 4.86 -7.29
C THR A 233 2.21 4.96 -7.70
N TRP A 234 2.84 6.12 -7.45
CA TRP A 234 4.23 6.35 -7.78
C TRP A 234 5.20 5.47 -7.00
N GLN A 235 4.95 5.28 -5.70
CA GLN A 235 5.73 4.34 -4.89
C GLN A 235 5.66 2.91 -5.46
N SER A 236 4.52 2.50 -5.99
CA SER A 236 4.37 1.18 -6.63
C SER A 236 5.32 1.05 -7.83
N SER A 237 5.61 2.15 -8.53
CA SER A 237 6.60 2.20 -9.61
C SER A 237 8.07 2.15 -9.17
N TYR A 238 8.31 2.04 -7.86
CA TYR A 238 9.63 1.78 -7.25
C TYR A 238 9.74 0.36 -6.67
N MET A 239 8.68 -0.44 -6.77
CA MET A 239 8.61 -1.80 -6.23
C MET A 239 8.72 -2.83 -7.35
N ALA A 240 9.64 -3.79 -7.22
CA ALA A 240 9.85 -4.84 -8.22
C ALA A 240 8.68 -5.82 -8.37
N ASP A 241 7.78 -5.87 -7.40
CA ASP A 241 6.53 -6.64 -7.38
C ASP A 241 5.27 -5.77 -7.41
N GLY A 242 5.41 -4.45 -7.55
CA GLY A 242 4.32 -3.47 -7.39
C GLY A 242 3.36 -3.29 -8.57
N MET A 243 3.33 -4.21 -9.54
CA MET A 243 2.51 -4.04 -10.76
C MET A 243 1.01 -3.98 -10.43
N GLN A 244 0.53 -4.87 -9.55
CA GLN A 244 -0.89 -4.93 -9.18
C GLN A 244 -1.29 -3.75 -8.28
N GLU A 245 -0.40 -3.37 -7.39
CA GLU A 245 -0.53 -2.21 -6.52
C GLU A 245 -0.59 -0.92 -7.33
N PHE A 246 0.22 -0.81 -8.39
CA PHE A 246 0.18 0.33 -9.31
C PHE A 246 -1.21 0.49 -9.94
N LEU A 247 -1.79 -0.60 -10.46
CA LEU A 247 -3.12 -0.57 -11.07
C LEU A 247 -4.23 -0.30 -10.05
N SER A 248 -4.09 -0.85 -8.83
CA SER A 248 -5.03 -0.62 -7.72
C SER A 248 -5.07 0.83 -7.31
N MET A 249 -3.90 1.43 -7.10
CA MET A 249 -3.80 2.83 -6.72
C MET A 249 -4.24 3.76 -7.86
N LEU A 250 -3.90 3.43 -9.11
CA LEU A 250 -4.34 4.19 -10.29
C LEU A 250 -5.87 4.21 -10.43
N ARG A 251 -6.54 3.06 -10.25
CA ARG A 251 -8.00 2.99 -10.22
C ARG A 251 -8.56 3.83 -9.07
N GLY A 252 -7.92 3.79 -7.91
CA GLY A 252 -8.22 4.66 -6.77
C GLY A 252 -8.16 6.15 -7.14
N CYS A 253 -7.12 6.58 -7.86
CA CYS A 253 -6.99 7.96 -8.35
C CYS A 253 -8.22 8.36 -9.19
N THR A 254 -8.65 7.53 -10.14
CA THR A 254 -9.84 7.84 -10.96
C THR A 254 -11.11 7.98 -10.11
N ILE A 255 -11.32 7.09 -9.14
CA ILE A 255 -12.49 7.12 -8.27
C ILE A 255 -12.48 8.39 -7.41
N VAL A 256 -11.37 8.69 -6.73
CA VAL A 256 -11.27 9.87 -5.85
C VAL A 256 -11.31 11.17 -6.64
N PHE A 257 -10.74 11.20 -7.85
CA PHE A 257 -10.86 12.35 -8.72
C PHE A 257 -12.34 12.66 -9.02
N LYS A 258 -13.12 11.64 -9.41
CA LYS A 258 -14.57 11.74 -9.68
C LYS A 258 -15.39 12.07 -8.43
N SER A 259 -15.08 11.49 -7.28
CA SER A 259 -15.89 11.64 -6.07
C SER A 259 -15.52 12.84 -5.21
N SER A 260 -14.33 13.42 -5.36
CA SER A 260 -13.84 14.48 -4.46
C SER A 260 -13.32 15.69 -5.23
N ILE A 261 -12.41 15.50 -6.20
CA ILE A 261 -11.78 16.64 -6.89
C ILE A 261 -12.77 17.42 -7.77
N PHE A 262 -13.68 16.74 -8.47
CA PHE A 262 -14.69 17.43 -9.30
C PHE A 262 -15.65 18.34 -8.52
N GLN A 263 -15.73 18.21 -7.20
CA GLN A 263 -16.58 19.06 -6.36
C GLN A 263 -15.96 20.42 -6.06
N PHE A 264 -14.64 20.58 -6.28
CA PHE A 264 -13.89 21.78 -5.93
C PHE A 264 -13.23 22.36 -7.18
N GLU A 265 -13.82 23.41 -7.74
CA GLU A 265 -13.35 24.05 -8.98
C GLU A 265 -11.93 24.64 -8.84
N ASP A 266 -11.54 24.99 -7.62
CA ASP A 266 -10.26 25.58 -7.23
C ASP A 266 -9.23 24.55 -6.71
N SER A 267 -9.49 23.25 -6.86
CA SER A 267 -8.52 22.20 -6.55
C SER A 267 -7.21 22.38 -7.31
N VAL A 268 -6.07 22.15 -6.64
CA VAL A 268 -4.75 22.23 -7.29
C VAL A 268 -4.54 21.12 -8.33
N PHE A 269 -5.33 20.05 -8.25
CA PHE A 269 -5.31 18.93 -9.19
C PHE A 269 -6.31 19.09 -10.34
N ARG A 270 -7.06 20.19 -10.42
CA ARG A 270 -8.06 20.40 -11.47
C ARG A 270 -7.49 20.25 -12.88
N MET A 271 -6.23 20.65 -13.06
CA MET A 271 -5.51 20.59 -14.34
C MET A 271 -4.91 19.22 -14.64
N PHE A 272 -4.90 18.28 -13.69
CA PHE A 272 -4.35 16.92 -13.85
C PHE A 272 -5.36 16.01 -14.56
N SER A 273 -5.87 16.48 -15.70
CA SER A 273 -6.70 15.69 -16.61
C SER A 273 -5.83 14.93 -17.61
N THR A 274 -6.35 13.83 -18.15
CA THR A 274 -5.66 13.07 -19.21
C THR A 274 -5.34 13.96 -20.41
N GLU A 275 -6.31 14.73 -20.90
CA GLU A 275 -6.09 15.59 -22.07
C GLU A 275 -5.14 16.75 -21.78
N GLY A 276 -5.20 17.32 -20.57
CA GLY A 276 -4.21 18.31 -20.13
C GLY A 276 -2.79 17.72 -20.11
N HIS A 277 -2.63 16.50 -19.59
CA HIS A 277 -1.33 15.83 -19.60
C HIS A 277 -0.84 15.53 -21.03
N VAL A 278 -1.71 15.01 -21.90
CA VAL A 278 -1.37 14.75 -23.31
C VAL A 278 -0.93 16.03 -24.01
N GLN A 279 -1.60 17.16 -23.76
CA GLN A 279 -1.20 18.46 -24.29
C GLN A 279 0.18 18.87 -23.77
N CYS A 280 0.45 18.74 -22.47
CA CYS A 280 1.78 19.02 -21.91
C CYS A 280 2.88 18.17 -22.55
N VAL A 281 2.62 16.90 -22.86
CA VAL A 281 3.59 16.04 -23.56
C VAL A 281 3.82 16.54 -24.98
N HIS A 282 2.77 16.93 -25.70
CA HIS A 282 2.89 17.50 -27.03
C HIS A 282 3.71 18.80 -27.03
N ASP A 283 3.42 19.70 -26.09
CA ASP A 283 4.13 20.97 -25.92
C ASP A 283 5.59 20.76 -25.53
N LEU A 284 5.87 19.77 -24.67
CA LEU A 284 7.24 19.41 -24.27
C LEU A 284 8.13 19.06 -25.48
N ASN A 285 7.54 18.42 -26.48
CA ASN A 285 8.26 18.01 -27.68
C ASN A 285 8.29 19.10 -28.76
N ASN A 286 7.64 20.26 -28.57
CA ASN A 286 7.63 21.39 -29.50
C ASN A 286 7.26 21.00 -30.95
N GLY A 287 6.34 20.04 -31.12
CA GLY A 287 5.93 19.51 -32.42
C GLY A 287 6.92 18.53 -33.07
N PHE A 288 8.04 18.21 -32.40
CA PHE A 288 8.89 17.09 -32.79
C PHE A 288 8.21 15.78 -32.41
N ASP A 289 7.93 14.95 -33.40
CA ASP A 289 7.34 13.64 -33.18
C ASP A 289 7.83 12.68 -34.26
N ILE A 290 8.27 11.52 -33.83
CA ILE A 290 8.86 10.49 -34.68
C ILE A 290 8.14 9.17 -34.44
N GLY A 291 8.09 8.33 -35.46
CA GLY A 291 7.69 6.94 -35.30
C GLY A 291 8.84 6.06 -34.82
N LEU A 292 8.49 4.87 -34.33
CA LEU A 292 9.45 3.79 -34.06
C LEU A 292 10.07 3.30 -35.38
N SER A 293 11.40 3.29 -35.44
CA SER A 293 12.18 2.93 -36.63
C SER A 293 12.24 1.42 -36.91
N ASP A 294 12.30 0.56 -35.88
CA ASP A 294 12.29 -0.91 -36.04
C ASP A 294 10.84 -1.42 -36.22
N HIS A 295 10.33 -1.25 -37.44
CA HIS A 295 9.01 -1.70 -37.84
C HIS A 295 8.81 -3.22 -37.72
N GLU A 296 9.88 -4.01 -37.83
CA GLU A 296 9.80 -5.47 -37.67
C GLU A 296 9.34 -5.86 -36.25
N ALA A 297 9.84 -5.17 -35.22
CA ALA A 297 9.36 -5.45 -33.87
C ALA A 297 7.94 -4.92 -33.63
N VAL A 298 7.54 -3.83 -34.29
CA VAL A 298 6.15 -3.34 -34.25
C VAL A 298 5.23 -4.41 -34.86
N ASP A 299 5.60 -4.95 -36.03
CA ASP A 299 4.89 -6.06 -36.67
C ASP A 299 4.83 -7.31 -35.80
N ALA A 300 5.94 -7.69 -35.17
CA ALA A 300 5.98 -8.80 -34.22
C ALA A 300 5.09 -8.55 -33.00
N GLY A 301 5.01 -7.30 -32.52
CA GLY A 301 4.15 -6.91 -31.40
C GLY A 301 2.68 -7.00 -31.73
N ILE A 302 2.28 -6.49 -32.91
CA ILE A 302 0.92 -6.62 -33.42
C ILE A 302 0.55 -8.10 -33.57
N ALA A 303 1.46 -8.94 -34.09
CA ALA A 303 1.24 -10.38 -34.19
C ALA A 303 1.08 -11.04 -32.81
N SER A 304 1.89 -10.65 -31.82
CA SER A 304 1.79 -11.12 -30.44
C SER A 304 0.44 -10.78 -29.81
N ILE A 305 0.00 -9.51 -29.94
CA ILE A 305 -1.30 -9.05 -29.43
C ILE A 305 -2.46 -9.81 -30.10
N LYS A 306 -2.41 -10.00 -31.42
CA LYS A 306 -3.43 -10.77 -32.16
C LYS A 306 -3.50 -12.23 -31.69
N ALA A 307 -2.37 -12.82 -31.32
CA ALA A 307 -2.32 -14.18 -30.79
C ALA A 307 -2.90 -14.29 -29.37
N ILE A 308 -2.90 -13.20 -28.59
CA ILE A 308 -3.48 -13.13 -27.24
C ILE A 308 -4.98 -12.81 -27.30
N ALA A 309 -5.43 -12.05 -28.29
CA ALA A 309 -6.83 -11.62 -28.44
C ALA A 309 -7.89 -12.71 -28.22
N PRO A 310 -7.78 -13.94 -28.78
CA PRO A 310 -8.80 -14.98 -28.57
C PRO A 310 -8.80 -15.58 -27.15
N LEU A 311 -7.81 -15.27 -26.31
CA LEU A 311 -7.67 -15.80 -24.95
C LEU A 311 -8.33 -14.91 -23.89
N GLY A 312 -8.64 -13.64 -24.23
CA GLY A 312 -9.28 -12.70 -23.32
C GLY A 312 -10.71 -13.10 -22.98
N GLN A 313 -11.12 -12.91 -21.72
CA GLN A 313 -12.39 -13.40 -21.19
C GLN A 313 -13.32 -12.27 -20.73
N SER A 314 -12.76 -11.11 -20.39
CA SER A 314 -13.48 -9.92 -19.92
C SER A 314 -13.51 -8.80 -20.95
N THR A 315 -14.49 -7.90 -20.82
CA THR A 315 -14.63 -6.73 -21.70
C THR A 315 -13.41 -5.82 -21.61
N LEU A 316 -12.80 -5.71 -20.43
CA LEU A 316 -11.61 -4.90 -20.22
C LEU A 316 -10.38 -5.48 -20.92
N GLU A 317 -10.14 -6.79 -20.83
CA GLU A 317 -9.05 -7.46 -21.56
C GLU A 317 -9.17 -7.25 -23.06
N ILE A 318 -10.36 -7.45 -23.62
CA ILE A 318 -10.65 -7.26 -25.05
C ILE A 318 -10.39 -5.82 -25.47
N SER A 319 -10.86 -4.85 -24.66
CA SER A 319 -10.69 -3.43 -24.93
C SER A 319 -9.24 -2.99 -24.85
N LEU A 320 -8.47 -3.53 -23.90
CA LEU A 320 -7.02 -3.29 -23.77
C LEU A 320 -6.27 -3.86 -24.96
N VAL A 321 -6.53 -5.11 -25.35
CA VAL A 321 -5.91 -5.75 -26.52
C VAL A 321 -6.14 -4.92 -27.79
N ALA A 322 -7.38 -4.51 -28.05
CA ALA A 322 -7.71 -3.67 -29.20
C ALA A 322 -6.98 -2.31 -29.15
N SER A 323 -6.92 -1.70 -27.97
CA SER A 323 -6.23 -0.42 -27.76
C SER A 323 -4.72 -0.56 -28.02
N LEU A 324 -4.09 -1.60 -27.47
CA LEU A 324 -2.66 -1.85 -27.64
C LEU A 324 -2.28 -2.12 -29.10
N GLN A 325 -3.13 -2.83 -29.84
CA GLN A 325 -2.92 -3.02 -31.28
C GLN A 325 -2.94 -1.68 -32.02
N SER A 326 -3.96 -0.85 -31.79
CA SER A 326 -4.07 0.47 -32.43
C SER A 326 -2.90 1.39 -32.06
N ILE A 327 -2.43 1.34 -30.82
CA ILE A 327 -1.29 2.11 -30.33
C ILE A 327 0.00 1.70 -31.03
N LEU A 328 0.24 0.39 -31.20
CA LEU A 328 1.41 -0.08 -31.96
C LEU A 328 1.35 0.31 -33.43
N GLU A 329 0.19 0.22 -34.07
CA GLU A 329 0.00 0.68 -35.45
C GLU A 329 0.31 2.18 -35.59
N MET A 330 -0.19 3.00 -34.65
CA MET A 330 0.06 4.43 -34.57
C MET A 330 1.53 4.77 -34.31
N SER A 331 2.22 3.97 -33.50
CA SER A 331 3.62 4.20 -33.14
C SER A 331 4.59 4.18 -34.33
N ARG A 332 4.18 3.68 -35.50
CA ARG A 332 4.99 3.72 -36.73
C ARG A 332 5.22 5.13 -37.26
N SER A 333 4.31 6.06 -36.98
CA SER A 333 4.38 7.44 -37.47
C SER A 333 4.49 8.48 -36.36
N THR A 334 4.05 8.16 -35.15
CA THR A 334 4.00 9.11 -34.03
C THR A 334 4.15 8.40 -32.68
N CYS A 335 5.23 8.69 -31.95
CA CYS A 335 5.44 8.20 -30.60
C CYS A 335 4.74 9.07 -29.57
N VAL A 336 4.68 10.40 -29.78
CA VAL A 336 3.99 11.33 -28.87
C VAL A 336 2.48 11.08 -28.91
N GLY A 337 1.90 10.94 -30.11
CA GLY A 337 0.50 10.58 -30.29
C GLY A 337 0.15 9.19 -29.74
N ALA A 338 1.01 8.19 -29.99
CA ALA A 338 0.84 6.84 -29.44
C ALA A 338 0.94 6.81 -27.91
N PHE A 339 1.87 7.57 -27.32
CA PHE A 339 1.96 7.73 -25.86
C PHE A 339 0.70 8.41 -25.30
N GLY A 340 0.17 9.44 -25.99
CA GLY A 340 -1.11 10.05 -25.61
C GLY A 340 -2.28 9.05 -25.64
N ALA A 341 -2.28 8.11 -26.59
CA ALA A 341 -3.26 7.02 -26.62
C ALA A 341 -3.07 6.03 -25.47
N ILE A 342 -1.83 5.75 -25.02
CA ILE A 342 -1.57 5.00 -23.77
C ILE A 342 -2.12 5.74 -22.54
N CYS A 343 -1.92 7.07 -22.44
CA CYS A 343 -2.48 7.88 -21.35
C CYS A 343 -4.00 7.75 -21.26
N ARG A 344 -4.69 7.68 -22.40
CA ARG A 344 -6.14 7.41 -22.46
C ARG A 344 -6.48 5.97 -22.12
N ALA A 345 -5.67 4.99 -22.54
CA ALA A 345 -5.89 3.59 -22.20
C ALA A 345 -5.84 3.33 -20.68
N TYR A 346 -5.07 4.10 -19.91
CA TYR A 346 -5.12 4.04 -18.44
C TYR A 346 -6.52 4.33 -17.86
N GLN A 347 -7.35 5.12 -18.54
CA GLN A 347 -8.72 5.41 -18.09
C GLN A 347 -9.64 4.19 -18.13
N LEU A 348 -9.30 3.16 -18.93
CA LEU A 348 -10.07 1.91 -19.00
C LEU A 348 -10.09 1.20 -17.64
N PHE A 349 -8.98 1.20 -16.91
CA PHE A 349 -8.91 0.60 -15.56
C PHE A 349 -9.81 1.31 -14.55
N GLY A 350 -9.88 2.65 -14.64
CA GLY A 350 -10.71 3.47 -13.78
C GLY A 350 -12.20 3.43 -14.13
N ALA A 351 -12.54 3.18 -15.40
CA ALA A 351 -13.92 3.05 -15.88
C ALA A 351 -14.47 1.62 -15.77
N ALA A 352 -13.60 0.62 -15.61
CA ALA A 352 -14.01 -0.78 -15.56
C ALA A 352 -14.93 -1.11 -14.39
N SER A 353 -15.85 -2.04 -14.61
CA SER A 353 -16.69 -2.59 -13.54
C SER A 353 -15.83 -3.22 -12.43
N ALA A 354 -16.39 -3.43 -11.24
CA ALA A 354 -15.67 -4.12 -10.16
C ALA A 354 -15.27 -5.55 -10.59
N SER A 355 -16.15 -6.24 -11.32
CA SER A 355 -15.89 -7.61 -11.81
C SER A 355 -14.75 -7.62 -12.83
N ASP A 356 -14.81 -6.75 -13.85
CA ASP A 356 -13.75 -6.70 -14.88
C ASP A 356 -12.40 -6.34 -14.28
N TYR A 357 -12.39 -5.45 -13.28
CA TYR A 357 -11.17 -5.08 -12.60
C TYR A 357 -10.57 -6.21 -11.77
N LEU A 358 -11.41 -6.98 -11.05
CA LEU A 358 -10.94 -8.15 -10.33
C LEU A 358 -10.36 -9.19 -11.32
N THR A 359 -10.99 -9.38 -12.48
CA THR A 359 -10.49 -10.29 -13.51
C THR A 359 -9.12 -9.86 -14.07
N ILE A 360 -8.93 -8.58 -14.39
CA ILE A 360 -7.63 -8.10 -14.94
C ILE A 360 -6.52 -8.06 -13.88
N SER A 361 -6.86 -7.87 -12.60
CA SER A 361 -5.89 -7.78 -11.51
C SER A 361 -5.58 -9.12 -10.83
N ASP A 362 -6.29 -10.19 -11.20
CA ASP A 362 -6.07 -11.53 -10.64
C ASP A 362 -4.67 -12.06 -11.04
N PRO A 363 -3.76 -12.31 -10.08
CA PRO A 363 -2.44 -12.87 -10.36
C PRO A 363 -2.49 -14.27 -11.00
N GLU A 364 -3.56 -15.03 -10.78
CA GLU A 364 -3.76 -16.35 -11.36
C GLU A 364 -4.37 -16.30 -12.77
N ASN A 365 -4.93 -15.15 -13.18
CA ASN A 365 -5.33 -14.93 -14.56
C ASN A 365 -4.11 -14.62 -15.43
N HIS A 366 -3.44 -15.69 -15.90
CA HIS A 366 -2.23 -15.57 -16.71
C HIS A 366 -2.43 -14.76 -18.00
N VAL A 367 -3.62 -14.79 -18.61
CA VAL A 367 -3.90 -13.99 -19.81
C VAL A 367 -3.88 -12.50 -19.48
N ALA A 368 -4.54 -12.09 -18.39
CA ALA A 368 -4.48 -10.72 -17.91
C ALA A 368 -3.04 -10.28 -17.59
N GLN A 369 -2.26 -11.12 -16.90
CA GLN A 369 -0.85 -10.83 -16.59
C GLN A 369 -0.03 -10.57 -17.87
N ILE A 370 -0.26 -11.37 -18.92
CA ILE A 370 0.40 -11.20 -20.22
C ILE A 370 -0.05 -9.91 -20.93
N ILE A 371 -1.35 -9.58 -20.90
CA ILE A 371 -1.87 -8.33 -21.47
C ILE A 371 -1.24 -7.12 -20.75
N MET A 372 -1.14 -7.17 -19.42
CA MET A 372 -0.48 -6.12 -18.63
C MET A 372 1.01 -6.02 -18.93
N ALA A 373 1.70 -7.14 -19.16
CA ALA A 373 3.08 -7.15 -19.60
C ALA A 373 3.27 -6.42 -20.95
N HIS A 374 2.37 -6.65 -21.92
CA HIS A 374 2.39 -5.90 -23.18
C HIS A 374 2.11 -4.42 -22.97
N PHE A 375 1.10 -4.09 -22.15
CA PHE A 375 0.74 -2.72 -21.83
C PHE A 375 1.94 -1.94 -21.28
N PHE A 376 2.63 -2.47 -20.26
CA PHE A 376 3.77 -1.79 -19.66
C PHE A 376 5.03 -1.80 -20.53
N ALA A 377 5.22 -2.81 -21.38
CA ALA A 377 6.31 -2.80 -22.35
C ALA A 377 6.14 -1.70 -23.40
N ILE A 378 4.92 -1.57 -23.94
CA ILE A 378 4.56 -0.53 -24.92
C ILE A 378 4.64 0.85 -24.28
N GLU A 379 4.05 1.01 -23.09
CA GLU A 379 4.10 2.27 -22.35
C GLU A 379 5.53 2.71 -22.09
N TYR A 380 6.41 1.82 -21.61
CA TYR A 380 7.79 2.16 -21.31
C TYR A 380 8.57 2.65 -22.53
N VAL A 381 8.46 1.94 -23.66
CA VAL A 381 9.19 2.32 -24.89
C VAL A 381 8.68 3.66 -25.40
N LEU A 382 7.37 3.85 -25.51
CA LEU A 382 6.78 5.11 -25.98
C LEU A 382 7.10 6.28 -25.04
N ALA A 383 7.01 6.06 -23.73
CA ALA A 383 7.39 7.05 -22.72
C ALA A 383 8.86 7.44 -22.82
N SER A 384 9.77 6.48 -23.10
CA SER A 384 11.20 6.76 -23.21
C SER A 384 11.56 7.73 -24.34
N ILE A 385 10.69 7.82 -25.36
CA ILE A 385 10.82 8.75 -26.48
C ILE A 385 10.02 10.02 -26.18
N ALA A 386 8.72 9.90 -25.92
CA ALA A 386 7.81 11.04 -25.73
C ALA A 386 8.14 11.90 -24.49
N LEU A 387 8.79 11.32 -23.48
CA LEU A 387 9.21 12.00 -22.25
C LEU A 387 10.73 12.18 -22.18
N ALA A 388 11.46 11.99 -23.27
CA ALA A 388 12.92 12.12 -23.28
C ALA A 388 13.43 13.45 -22.65
N PRO A 389 12.81 14.63 -22.90
CA PRO A 389 13.25 15.89 -22.31
C PRO A 389 13.16 15.95 -20.77
N VAL A 390 12.33 15.09 -20.15
CA VAL A 390 12.15 15.00 -18.70
C VAL A 390 12.54 13.63 -18.15
N SER A 391 13.31 12.85 -18.92
CA SER A 391 13.75 11.50 -18.54
C SER A 391 14.48 11.39 -17.18
N PRO A 392 15.23 12.40 -16.68
CA PRO A 392 15.84 12.33 -15.35
C PRO A 392 14.84 12.18 -14.19
N SER A 393 13.57 12.55 -14.40
CA SER A 393 12.50 12.40 -13.40
C SER A 393 12.03 10.94 -13.24
N PHE A 394 12.50 10.03 -14.09
CA PHE A 394 12.08 8.61 -14.11
C PHE A 394 13.26 7.63 -14.05
N PRO A 395 14.21 7.79 -13.09
CA PRO A 395 15.51 7.11 -13.14
C PRO A 395 15.41 5.58 -13.05
N PHE A 396 14.37 5.07 -12.37
CA PHE A 396 14.22 3.64 -12.09
C PHE A 396 13.25 2.91 -13.00
N ARG A 397 12.58 3.61 -13.94
CA ARG A 397 11.48 3.05 -14.72
C ARG A 397 11.88 1.81 -15.51
N LYS A 398 13.05 1.84 -16.18
CA LYS A 398 13.57 0.68 -16.93
C LYS A 398 13.70 -0.56 -16.04
N THR A 399 14.35 -0.39 -14.89
CA THR A 399 14.63 -1.47 -13.95
C THR A 399 13.35 -2.10 -13.43
N ILE A 400 12.37 -1.27 -13.03
CA ILE A 400 11.12 -1.74 -12.46
C ILE A 400 10.23 -2.42 -13.51
N ILE A 401 10.07 -1.82 -14.70
CA ILE A 401 9.32 -2.47 -15.78
C ILE A 401 9.96 -3.80 -16.16
N THR A 402 11.29 -3.86 -16.28
CA THR A 402 11.99 -5.13 -16.57
C THR A 402 11.68 -6.19 -15.50
N ALA A 403 11.70 -5.83 -14.23
CA ALA A 403 11.36 -6.73 -13.13
C ALA A 403 9.91 -7.24 -13.20
N TRP A 404 8.95 -6.36 -13.50
CA TRP A 404 7.54 -6.74 -13.68
C TRP A 404 7.38 -7.75 -14.82
N LEU A 405 7.97 -7.49 -15.99
CA LEU A 405 7.88 -8.39 -17.15
C LEU A 405 8.53 -9.75 -16.87
N GLN A 406 9.68 -9.75 -16.18
CA GLN A 406 10.36 -10.99 -15.79
C GLN A 406 9.52 -11.82 -14.81
N ARG A 407 8.86 -11.16 -13.86
CA ARG A 407 7.98 -11.83 -12.89
C ARG A 407 6.78 -12.46 -13.58
N VAL A 408 6.14 -11.75 -14.53
CA VAL A 408 5.05 -12.32 -15.34
C VAL A 408 5.55 -13.57 -16.07
N LYS A 409 6.71 -13.51 -16.74
CA LYS A 409 7.30 -14.68 -17.40
C LYS A 409 7.51 -15.87 -16.44
N GLN A 410 7.95 -15.63 -15.22
CA GLN A 410 8.18 -16.68 -14.22
C GLN A 410 6.90 -17.30 -13.66
N GLN A 411 5.80 -16.54 -13.63
CA GLN A 411 4.54 -16.97 -13.05
C GLN A 411 3.65 -17.72 -14.05
N VAL A 412 3.76 -17.45 -15.35
CA VAL A 412 2.91 -18.10 -16.35
C VAL A 412 3.35 -19.56 -16.62
N PRO A 413 2.40 -20.48 -16.86
CA PRO A 413 2.72 -21.84 -17.29
C PRO A 413 3.46 -21.89 -18.63
N ALA A 414 4.17 -22.99 -18.88
CA ALA A 414 4.94 -23.20 -20.10
C ALA A 414 4.11 -23.03 -21.40
N SER A 415 2.81 -23.36 -21.37
CA SER A 415 1.90 -23.15 -22.50
C SER A 415 1.72 -21.68 -22.90
N TYR A 416 1.99 -20.75 -21.99
CA TYR A 416 1.86 -19.31 -22.20
C TYR A 416 3.21 -18.61 -22.41
N GLU A 417 4.34 -19.30 -22.24
CA GLU A 417 5.67 -18.68 -22.26
C GLU A 417 5.93 -17.89 -23.56
N THR A 418 5.49 -18.41 -24.70
CA THR A 418 5.65 -17.77 -26.02
C THR A 418 5.07 -16.35 -26.06
N TYR A 419 3.97 -16.07 -25.36
CA TYR A 419 3.34 -14.75 -25.34
C TYR A 419 4.13 -13.73 -24.50
N THR A 420 5.02 -14.18 -23.61
CA THR A 420 5.84 -13.27 -22.77
C THR A 420 7.13 -12.82 -23.44
N ARG A 421 7.50 -13.44 -24.56
CA ARG A 421 8.77 -13.21 -25.24
C ARG A 421 8.88 -11.78 -25.81
N TRP A 422 7.87 -11.36 -26.57
CA TRP A 422 7.91 -10.07 -27.26
C TRP A 422 8.03 -8.88 -26.29
N PRO A 423 7.23 -8.75 -25.20
CA PRO A 423 7.38 -7.64 -24.26
C PRO A 423 8.80 -7.50 -23.68
N LEU A 424 9.45 -8.63 -23.37
CA LEU A 424 10.81 -8.66 -22.83
C LEU A 424 11.84 -8.21 -23.87
N GLU A 425 11.76 -8.72 -25.09
CA GLU A 425 12.67 -8.35 -26.18
C GLU A 425 12.48 -6.87 -26.57
N PHE A 426 11.23 -6.41 -26.66
CA PHE A 426 10.88 -5.03 -27.02
C PHE A 426 11.47 -4.02 -26.04
N THR A 427 11.29 -4.24 -24.72
CA THR A 427 11.85 -3.35 -23.70
C THR A 427 13.38 -3.41 -23.60
N SER A 428 14.00 -4.54 -23.92
CA SER A 428 15.47 -4.67 -23.90
C SER A 428 16.15 -3.74 -24.92
N LYS A 429 15.53 -3.55 -26.09
CA LYS A 429 16.05 -2.73 -27.20
C LYS A 429 15.86 -1.22 -26.97
N ALA A 430 15.02 -0.80 -26.02
CA ALA A 430 14.50 0.58 -25.83
C ALA A 430 15.56 1.71 -25.82
N LYS A 431 16.82 1.42 -25.50
CA LYS A 431 17.91 2.42 -25.39
C LYS A 431 18.90 2.44 -26.55
N THR A 432 18.84 1.47 -27.48
CA THR A 432 19.88 1.30 -28.50
C THR A 432 19.37 1.42 -29.93
N ASN A 433 18.07 1.21 -30.18
CA ASN A 433 17.60 0.92 -31.55
C ASN A 433 16.37 1.71 -32.04
N TRP A 434 15.78 2.63 -31.26
CA TRP A 434 14.42 3.16 -31.56
C TRP A 434 14.32 4.65 -31.84
N GLY A 435 15.39 5.42 -31.65
CA GLY A 435 15.46 6.87 -31.81
C GLY A 435 16.49 7.29 -32.83
#